data_AF-A0A2E0MHL0-F1
#
_entry.id   AF-A0A2E0MHL0-F1
#
_cell.length_a   1.000
_cell.length_b   1.000
_cell.length_c   1.000
_cell.angle_alpha   90.00
_cell.angle_beta   90.00
_cell.angle_gamma   90.00
#
_symmetry.space_group_name_H-M   'P 1'
#
loop_
_entity.id
_entity.type
_entity.pdbx_description
1 polymer ?
#
loop_
_entity_poly.entity_id
_entity_poly.type
_entity_poly.pdbx_seq_one_letter_code
_entity_poly.pdbx_strand_id
1 'polypeptide(L)'
;MKAASLRDIKSELQFKSKDELMELCLLMTKFKKDNKELLTYLLFERQDELGYVNSIKEEIDVQFDALNRDTYYRMNKAVRKVLRNCKKFIRYSKNKETEVDVLIHFCLRVKQESVHFVHNNTLLSIYAKQLEIVQRKIASLHEDLQYDYNLMIEELLED
;
A
#
# COMPACT_ATOMS: atom_id res chain seq x y z
N MET A 1 -6.90 29.54 -5.63
CA MET A 1 -6.57 29.47 -7.07
C MET A 1 -7.16 28.21 -7.67
N LYS A 2 -7.57 28.23 -8.95
CA LYS A 2 -7.86 27.00 -9.71
C LYS A 2 -6.54 26.42 -10.23
N ALA A 3 -6.33 25.12 -10.05
CA ALA A 3 -5.17 24.43 -10.62
C ALA A 3 -5.32 24.30 -12.14
N ALA A 4 -4.20 24.36 -12.87
CA ALA A 4 -4.15 24.11 -14.31
C ALA A 4 -4.49 22.64 -14.63
N SER A 5 -4.97 22.37 -15.85
CA SER A 5 -5.27 21.00 -16.26
C SER A 5 -3.99 20.18 -16.48
N LEU A 6 -4.09 18.84 -16.43
CA LEU A 6 -2.96 17.96 -16.73
C LEU A 6 -2.41 18.18 -18.14
N ARG A 7 -3.29 18.52 -19.11
CA ARG A 7 -2.91 18.81 -20.49
C ARG A 7 -2.04 20.07 -20.57
N ASP A 8 -2.44 21.13 -19.87
CA ASP A 8 -1.72 22.41 -19.88
C ASP A 8 -0.37 22.27 -19.18
N ILE A 9 -0.34 21.61 -18.00
CA ILE A 9 0.90 21.32 -17.28
C ILE A 9 1.85 20.50 -18.15
N LYS A 10 1.35 19.45 -18.81
CA LYS A 10 2.17 18.63 -19.71
C LYS A 10 2.74 19.45 -20.87
N SER A 11 1.92 20.31 -21.48
CA SER A 11 2.36 21.18 -22.58
C SER A 11 3.47 22.12 -22.12
N GLU A 12 3.34 22.75 -20.95
CA GLU A 12 4.35 23.67 -20.44
C GLU A 12 5.67 22.97 -20.09
N LEU A 13 5.60 21.77 -19.49
CA LEU A 13 6.79 20.97 -19.16
C LEU A 13 7.60 20.56 -20.40
N GLN A 14 6.96 20.41 -21.56
CA GLN A 14 7.65 20.08 -22.81
C GLN A 14 8.55 21.21 -23.33
N PHE A 15 8.29 22.46 -22.92
CA PHE A 15 9.11 23.62 -23.29
C PHE A 15 10.21 23.94 -22.29
N LYS A 16 10.35 23.16 -21.20
CA LYS A 16 11.39 23.34 -20.19
C LYS A 16 12.66 22.58 -20.56
N SER A 17 13.80 23.16 -20.22
CA SER A 17 15.11 22.52 -20.26
C SER A 17 15.22 21.42 -19.20
N LYS A 18 16.25 20.57 -19.32
CA LYS A 18 16.51 19.50 -18.34
C LYS A 18 16.75 20.05 -16.93
N ASP A 19 17.47 21.18 -16.83
CA ASP A 19 17.81 21.79 -15.55
C ASP A 19 16.57 22.38 -14.88
N GLU A 20 15.72 23.09 -15.64
CA GLU A 20 14.44 23.60 -15.13
C GLU A 20 13.52 22.45 -14.69
N LEU A 21 13.46 21.35 -15.45
CA LEU A 21 12.68 20.17 -15.05
C LEU A 21 13.21 19.55 -13.75
N MET A 22 14.52 19.46 -13.59
CA MET A 22 15.15 18.97 -12.36
C MET A 22 14.78 19.87 -11.17
N GLU A 23 14.88 21.18 -11.32
CA GLU A 23 14.51 22.14 -10.29
C GLU A 23 13.03 22.00 -9.89
N LEU A 24 12.13 21.87 -10.86
CA LEU A 24 10.70 21.65 -10.61
C LEU A 24 10.47 20.34 -9.83
N CYS A 25 11.12 19.25 -10.21
CA CYS A 25 11.06 17.98 -9.48
C CYS A 25 11.56 18.13 -8.03
N LEU A 26 12.66 18.84 -7.81
CA LEU A 26 13.21 19.10 -6.48
C LEU A 26 12.28 19.98 -5.63
N LEU A 27 11.63 20.97 -6.22
CA LEU A 27 10.63 21.78 -5.52
C LEU A 27 9.42 20.94 -5.11
N MET A 28 8.90 20.09 -6.01
CA MET A 28 7.76 19.21 -5.73
C MET A 28 8.06 18.20 -4.61
N THR A 29 9.27 17.63 -4.58
CA THR A 29 9.68 16.66 -3.54
C THR A 29 9.85 17.32 -2.18
N LYS A 30 10.37 18.56 -2.13
CA LYS A 30 10.44 19.36 -0.89
C LYS A 30 9.07 19.78 -0.40
N PHE A 31 8.13 20.04 -1.31
CA PHE A 31 6.79 20.53 -0.97
C PHE A 31 5.92 19.46 -0.29
N LYS A 32 5.97 18.19 -0.74
CA LYS A 32 5.08 17.14 -0.22
C LYS A 32 5.79 15.81 -0.02
N LYS A 33 5.64 15.22 1.17
CA LYS A 33 6.21 13.91 1.52
C LYS A 33 5.84 12.82 0.50
N ASP A 34 4.57 12.73 0.11
CA ASP A 34 4.10 11.74 -0.87
C ASP A 34 4.84 11.85 -2.24
N ASN A 35 5.24 13.05 -2.65
CA ASN A 35 6.00 13.25 -3.89
C ASN A 35 7.42 12.72 -3.73
N LYS A 36 8.03 12.97 -2.57
CA LYS A 36 9.36 12.43 -2.24
C LYS A 36 9.33 10.91 -2.23
N GLU A 37 8.36 10.31 -1.53
CA GLU A 37 8.20 8.84 -1.46
C GLU A 37 7.98 8.23 -2.85
N LEU A 38 7.08 8.79 -3.67
CA LEU A 38 6.87 8.31 -5.05
C LEU A 38 8.15 8.43 -5.88
N LEU A 39 8.88 9.55 -5.78
CA LEU A 39 10.12 9.72 -6.53
C LEU A 39 11.20 8.75 -6.04
N THR A 40 11.27 8.48 -4.73
CA THR A 40 12.15 7.45 -4.17
C THR A 40 11.86 6.10 -4.82
N TYR A 41 10.59 5.67 -4.86
CA TYR A 41 10.21 4.42 -5.51
C TYR A 41 10.64 4.40 -6.98
N LEU A 42 10.31 5.45 -7.74
CA LEU A 42 10.58 5.51 -9.17
C LEU A 42 12.08 5.49 -9.52
N LEU A 43 12.93 6.05 -8.66
CA LEU A 43 14.36 6.18 -8.93
C LEU A 43 15.20 5.05 -8.35
N PHE A 44 14.79 4.48 -7.21
CA PHE A 44 15.66 3.58 -6.42
C PHE A 44 15.07 2.20 -6.16
N GLU A 45 13.75 2.06 -6.09
CA GLU A 45 13.13 0.80 -5.60
C GLU A 45 12.45 0.01 -6.73
N ARG A 46 12.03 0.67 -7.81
CA ARG A 46 11.28 0.05 -8.92
C ARG A 46 12.04 -1.10 -9.62
N GLN A 47 13.37 -1.10 -9.55
CA GLN A 47 14.21 -2.15 -10.13
C GLN A 47 14.24 -3.42 -9.27
N ASP A 48 13.85 -3.33 -8.00
CA ASP A 48 13.76 -4.43 -7.04
C ASP A 48 12.39 -4.40 -6.35
N GLU A 49 11.39 -4.90 -7.06
CA GLU A 49 10.01 -4.94 -6.57
C GLU A 49 9.87 -5.83 -5.33
N LEU A 50 10.64 -6.90 -5.24
CA LEU A 50 10.63 -7.80 -4.07
C LEU A 50 11.16 -7.07 -2.84
N GLY A 51 12.28 -6.35 -2.95
CA GLY A 51 12.82 -5.51 -1.89
C GLY A 51 11.83 -4.43 -1.44
N TYR A 52 11.14 -3.80 -2.40
CA TYR A 52 10.09 -2.82 -2.11
C TYR A 52 8.89 -3.43 -1.37
N VAL A 53 8.41 -4.61 -1.79
CA VAL A 53 7.34 -5.32 -1.08
C VAL A 53 7.76 -5.66 0.35
N ASN A 54 8.99 -6.15 0.55
CA ASN A 54 9.50 -6.50 1.86
C ASN A 54 9.60 -5.29 2.79
N SER A 55 10.07 -4.14 2.30
CA SER A 55 10.14 -2.91 3.11
C SER A 55 8.74 -2.41 3.52
N ILE A 56 7.73 -2.59 2.66
CA ILE A 56 6.34 -2.29 3.02
C ILE A 56 5.84 -3.25 4.10
N LYS A 57 6.13 -4.56 3.98
CA LYS A 57 5.74 -5.56 5.00
C LYS A 57 6.36 -5.25 6.36
N GLU A 58 7.64 -4.89 6.38
CA GLU A 58 8.34 -4.42 7.60
C GLU A 58 7.69 -3.15 8.18
N GLU A 59 7.36 -2.16 7.35
CA GLU A 59 6.70 -0.93 7.81
C GLU A 59 5.30 -1.24 8.39
N ILE A 60 4.56 -2.17 7.77
CA ILE A 60 3.28 -2.66 8.28
C ILE A 60 3.50 -3.26 9.67
N ASP A 61 4.48 -4.14 9.83
CA ASP A 61 4.75 -4.82 11.10
C ASP A 61 5.08 -3.84 12.22
N VAL A 62 5.97 -2.89 11.95
CA VAL A 62 6.31 -1.80 12.89
C VAL A 62 5.07 -0.99 13.27
N GLN A 63 4.19 -0.69 12.32
CA GLN A 63 2.96 0.05 12.59
C GLN A 63 1.95 -0.76 13.42
N PHE A 64 1.88 -2.07 13.20
CA PHE A 64 1.04 -2.99 13.98
C PHE A 64 1.58 -3.21 15.39
N ASP A 65 2.89 -3.37 15.56
CA ASP A 65 3.52 -3.54 16.87
C ASP A 65 3.36 -2.29 17.74
N ALA A 66 3.38 -1.11 17.14
CA ALA A 66 3.14 0.17 17.80
C ALA A 66 1.65 0.49 18.04
N LEU A 67 0.71 -0.44 17.79
CA LEU A 67 -0.71 -0.20 18.00
C LEU A 67 -1.04 0.03 19.47
N ASN A 68 -1.79 1.10 19.73
CA ASN A 68 -2.45 1.30 21.01
C ASN A 68 -3.72 0.43 21.07
N ARG A 69 -3.72 -0.53 21.99
CA ARG A 69 -4.77 -1.53 22.19
C ARG A 69 -5.78 -1.17 23.30
N ASP A 70 -5.68 0.04 23.86
CA ASP A 70 -6.49 0.47 25.01
C ASP A 70 -7.99 0.51 24.70
N THR A 71 -8.35 0.84 23.45
CA THR A 71 -9.75 0.96 23.04
C THR A 71 -9.93 0.53 21.59
N TYR A 72 -11.11 -0.02 21.27
CA TYR A 72 -11.47 -0.39 19.90
C TYR A 72 -11.40 0.81 18.94
N TYR A 73 -11.76 2.01 19.40
CA TYR A 73 -11.67 3.21 18.58
C TYR A 73 -10.23 3.53 18.15
N ARG A 74 -9.28 3.55 19.10
CA ARG A 74 -7.86 3.87 18.82
C ARG A 74 -7.24 2.84 17.89
N MET A 75 -7.47 1.56 18.16
CA MET A 75 -7.01 0.47 17.32
C MET A 75 -7.62 0.56 15.91
N ASN A 76 -8.94 0.68 15.78
CA ASN A 76 -9.63 0.80 14.49
C ASN A 76 -9.13 2.03 13.71
N LYS A 77 -8.81 3.13 14.40
CA LYS A 77 -8.25 4.33 13.78
C LYS A 77 -6.85 4.05 13.23
N ALA A 78 -6.01 3.35 13.98
CA ALA A 78 -4.65 3.03 13.61
C ALA A 78 -4.59 1.97 12.49
N VAL A 79 -5.36 0.87 12.57
CA VAL A 79 -5.45 -0.13 11.47
C VAL A 79 -5.90 0.52 10.16
N ARG A 80 -6.88 1.41 10.18
CA ARG A 80 -7.27 2.16 8.97
C ARG A 80 -6.15 3.07 8.46
N LYS A 81 -5.28 3.58 9.34
CA LYS A 81 -4.10 4.37 8.93
C LYS A 81 -3.10 3.46 8.21
N VAL A 82 -2.81 2.28 8.76
CA VAL A 82 -1.94 1.29 8.12
C VAL A 82 -2.47 0.91 6.73
N LEU A 83 -3.76 0.61 6.62
CA LEU A 83 -4.38 0.27 5.34
C LEU A 83 -4.28 1.40 4.30
N ARG A 84 -4.41 2.67 4.73
CA ARG A 84 -4.20 3.83 3.84
C ARG A 84 -2.77 3.91 3.33
N ASN A 85 -1.79 3.62 4.19
CA ASN A 85 -0.38 3.58 3.81
C ASN A 85 -0.10 2.44 2.82
N CYS A 86 -0.61 1.23 3.08
CA CYS A 86 -0.53 0.09 2.17
C CYS A 86 -1.03 0.48 0.77
N LYS A 87 -2.24 1.02 0.68
CA LYS A 87 -2.85 1.45 -0.60
C LYS A 87 -2.09 2.57 -1.30
N LYS A 88 -1.38 3.41 -0.54
CA LYS A 88 -0.51 4.46 -1.09
C LYS A 88 0.72 3.85 -1.73
N PHE A 89 1.41 2.94 -1.04
CA PHE A 89 2.61 2.26 -1.55
C PHE A 89 2.31 1.34 -2.74
N ILE A 90 1.20 0.61 -2.70
CA ILE A 90 0.69 -0.18 -3.84
C ILE A 90 0.48 0.72 -5.07
N ARG A 91 -0.05 1.93 -4.89
CA ARG A 91 -0.30 2.87 -5.99
C ARG A 91 0.98 3.38 -6.64
N TYR A 92 2.08 3.46 -5.89
CA TYR A 92 3.37 3.85 -6.44
C TYR A 92 3.87 2.78 -7.41
N SER A 93 3.74 1.51 -7.03
CA SER A 93 4.16 0.37 -7.85
C SER A 93 3.28 0.15 -9.08
N LYS A 94 1.95 0.14 -8.90
CA LYS A 94 0.97 -0.29 -9.91
C LYS A 94 1.16 -1.74 -10.40
N ASN A 95 1.99 -2.54 -9.74
CA ASN A 95 2.07 -3.98 -9.96
C ASN A 95 0.91 -4.68 -9.25
N LYS A 96 0.30 -5.66 -9.93
CA LYS A 96 -0.80 -6.47 -9.40
C LYS A 96 -0.34 -7.43 -8.31
N GLU A 97 0.85 -8.02 -8.45
CA GLU A 97 1.44 -8.95 -7.48
C GLU A 97 1.71 -8.22 -6.17
N THR A 98 2.37 -7.06 -6.22
CA THR A 98 2.58 -6.16 -5.07
C THR A 98 1.29 -5.81 -4.35
N GLU A 99 0.20 -5.56 -5.07
CA GLU A 99 -1.11 -5.32 -4.46
C GLU A 99 -1.61 -6.53 -3.65
N VAL A 100 -1.49 -7.73 -4.21
CA VAL A 100 -1.90 -8.98 -3.56
C VAL A 100 -1.02 -9.26 -2.34
N ASP A 101 0.30 -9.24 -2.51
CA ASP A 101 1.28 -9.54 -1.46
C ASP A 101 1.13 -8.64 -0.23
N VAL A 102 1.05 -7.32 -0.46
CA VAL A 102 0.94 -6.34 0.62
C VAL A 102 -0.40 -6.48 1.35
N LEU A 103 -1.49 -6.76 0.63
CA LEU A 103 -2.80 -6.91 1.25
C LEU A 103 -2.95 -8.25 1.99
N ILE A 104 -2.34 -9.33 1.51
CA ILE A 104 -2.27 -10.61 2.25
C ILE A 104 -1.54 -10.39 3.58
N HIS A 105 -0.36 -9.76 3.55
CA HIS A 105 0.40 -9.45 4.77
C HIS A 105 -0.38 -8.56 5.74
N PHE A 106 -1.05 -7.52 5.23
CA PHE A 106 -1.94 -6.70 6.04
C PHE A 106 -3.05 -7.54 6.70
N CYS A 107 -3.71 -8.43 5.95
CA CYS A 107 -4.76 -9.30 6.48
C CYS A 107 -4.22 -10.24 7.56
N LEU A 108 -3.03 -10.82 7.36
CA LEU A 108 -2.33 -11.64 8.37
C LEU A 108 -2.15 -10.89 9.68
N ARG A 109 -1.64 -9.65 9.63
CA ARG A 109 -1.43 -8.84 10.83
C ARG A 109 -2.75 -8.44 11.50
N VAL A 110 -3.80 -8.16 10.73
CA VAL A 110 -5.15 -7.95 11.30
C VAL A 110 -5.68 -9.21 11.99
N LYS A 111 -5.49 -10.40 11.40
CA LYS A 111 -5.91 -11.67 12.00
C LYS A 111 -5.21 -11.91 13.34
N GLN A 112 -3.89 -11.70 13.40
CA GLN A 112 -3.12 -11.84 14.64
C GLN A 112 -3.61 -10.91 15.75
N GLU A 113 -3.96 -9.66 15.43
CA GLU A 113 -4.56 -8.74 16.41
C GLU A 113 -6.00 -9.12 16.80
N SER A 114 -6.73 -9.82 15.92
CA SER A 114 -8.13 -10.18 16.16
C SER A 114 -8.32 -11.23 17.26
N VAL A 115 -7.27 -12.01 17.58
CA VAL A 115 -7.24 -12.93 18.73
C VAL A 115 -7.56 -12.20 20.04
N HIS A 116 -7.12 -10.94 20.14
CA HIS A 116 -7.38 -10.11 21.31
C HIS A 116 -8.77 -9.46 21.31
N PHE A 117 -9.48 -9.45 20.16
CA PHE A 117 -10.63 -8.58 19.93
C PHE A 117 -11.72 -9.20 19.03
N VAL A 118 -12.08 -10.45 19.31
CA VAL A 118 -13.05 -11.29 18.58
C VAL A 118 -14.39 -10.59 18.28
N HIS A 119 -14.79 -9.62 19.10
CA HIS A 119 -16.06 -8.89 18.94
C HIS A 119 -15.96 -7.54 18.21
N ASN A 120 -14.81 -7.20 17.63
CA ASN A 120 -14.65 -5.94 16.91
C ASN A 120 -15.12 -6.06 15.45
N ASN A 121 -16.42 -5.87 15.25
CA ASN A 121 -17.08 -5.90 13.93
C ASN A 121 -16.42 -4.99 12.88
N THR A 122 -15.80 -3.89 13.31
CA THR A 122 -15.11 -2.98 12.38
C THR A 122 -13.85 -3.62 11.81
N LEU A 123 -13.02 -4.26 12.64
CA LEU A 123 -11.82 -4.95 12.17
C LEU A 123 -12.19 -6.14 11.30
N LEU A 124 -13.17 -6.94 11.72
CA LEU A 124 -13.67 -8.07 10.94
C LEU A 124 -14.17 -7.60 9.57
N SER A 125 -14.89 -6.48 9.51
CA SER A 125 -15.32 -5.91 8.22
C SER A 125 -14.15 -5.42 7.36
N ILE A 126 -13.11 -4.82 7.95
CA ILE A 126 -11.91 -4.39 7.22
C ILE A 126 -11.18 -5.60 6.65
N TYR A 127 -10.96 -6.63 7.46
CA TYR A 127 -10.34 -7.89 7.09
C TYR A 127 -11.10 -8.56 5.94
N ALA A 128 -12.39 -8.85 6.13
CA ALA A 128 -13.21 -9.52 5.13
C ALA A 128 -13.23 -8.77 3.79
N LYS A 129 -13.33 -7.43 3.82
CA LYS A 129 -13.27 -6.61 2.60
C LYS A 129 -11.91 -6.66 1.91
N GLN A 130 -10.81 -6.70 2.66
CA GLN A 130 -9.49 -6.78 2.05
C GLN A 130 -9.26 -8.17 1.47
N LEU A 131 -9.65 -9.22 2.18
CA LEU A 131 -9.61 -10.61 1.69
C LEU A 131 -10.39 -10.76 0.36
N GLU A 132 -11.61 -10.22 0.29
CA GLU A 132 -12.43 -10.24 -0.93
C GLU A 132 -11.78 -9.48 -2.10
N ILE A 133 -11.10 -8.35 -1.81
CA ILE A 133 -10.32 -7.63 -2.83
C ILE A 133 -9.16 -8.50 -3.32
N VAL A 134 -8.41 -9.12 -2.41
CA VAL A 134 -7.27 -9.98 -2.74
C VAL A 134 -7.72 -11.16 -3.60
N GLN A 135 -8.75 -11.90 -3.19
CA GLN A 135 -9.28 -13.06 -3.94
C GLN A 135 -9.67 -12.69 -5.38
N ARG A 136 -10.35 -11.55 -5.57
CA ARG A 136 -10.68 -11.05 -6.92
C ARG A 136 -9.45 -10.67 -7.74
N LYS A 137 -8.41 -10.14 -7.08
CA LYS A 137 -7.18 -9.72 -7.75
C LYS A 137 -6.35 -10.92 -8.16
N ILE A 138 -6.26 -11.94 -7.31
CA ILE A 138 -5.63 -13.23 -7.61
C ILE A 138 -6.26 -13.83 -8.87
N ALA A 139 -7.59 -13.89 -8.97
CA ALA A 139 -8.28 -14.40 -10.17
C ALA A 139 -7.94 -13.64 -11.48
N SER A 140 -7.28 -12.49 -11.41
CA SER A 140 -6.82 -11.70 -12.56
C SER A 140 -5.31 -11.82 -12.87
N LEU A 141 -4.60 -12.67 -12.11
CA LEU A 141 -3.18 -13.02 -12.28
C LEU A 141 -3.01 -14.24 -13.19
N HIS A 142 -1.77 -14.58 -13.51
CA HIS A 142 -1.42 -15.81 -14.22
C HIS A 142 -1.74 -17.06 -13.36
N GLU A 143 -2.01 -18.20 -14.00
CA GLU A 143 -2.42 -19.44 -13.31
C GLU A 143 -1.39 -19.91 -12.26
N ASP A 144 -0.10 -19.84 -12.57
CA ASP A 144 0.96 -20.22 -11.61
C ASP A 144 0.89 -19.37 -10.34
N LEU A 145 0.78 -18.04 -10.49
CA LEU A 145 0.67 -17.13 -9.36
C LEU A 145 -0.67 -17.29 -8.63
N GLN A 146 -1.74 -17.66 -9.33
CA GLN A 146 -3.01 -17.94 -8.70
C GLN A 146 -2.89 -19.09 -7.71
N TYR A 147 -2.21 -20.17 -8.09
CA TYR A 147 -1.97 -21.31 -7.22
C TYR A 147 -1.22 -20.89 -5.96
N ASP A 148 -0.07 -20.22 -6.13
CA ASP A 148 0.79 -19.80 -5.01
C ASP A 148 0.05 -18.89 -4.02
N TYR A 149 -0.65 -17.87 -4.52
CA TYR A 149 -1.37 -16.94 -3.64
C TYR A 149 -2.63 -17.55 -3.01
N ASN A 150 -3.29 -18.52 -3.66
CA ASN A 150 -4.42 -19.21 -3.03
C ASN A 150 -3.95 -20.08 -1.87
N LEU A 151 -2.78 -20.74 -1.98
CA LEU A 151 -2.19 -21.47 -0.87
C LEU A 151 -1.93 -20.54 0.33
N MET A 152 -1.38 -19.35 0.09
CA MET A 152 -1.18 -18.35 1.14
C MET A 152 -2.49 -17.88 1.79
N ILE A 153 -3.58 -17.79 1.02
CA ILE A 153 -4.91 -17.46 1.56
C ILE A 153 -5.46 -18.61 2.39
N GLU A 154 -5.29 -19.86 1.94
CA GLU A 154 -5.72 -21.04 2.67
C GLU A 154 -5.03 -21.10 4.04
N GLU A 155 -3.70 -20.96 4.09
CA GLU A 155 -2.93 -20.85 5.34
C GLU A 155 -3.42 -19.69 6.22
N LEU A 156 -3.79 -18.56 5.62
CA LEU A 156 -4.33 -17.42 6.36
C LEU A 156 -5.73 -17.71 6.93
N LEU A 157 -6.52 -18.60 6.31
CA LEU A 157 -7.87 -18.96 6.76
C LEU A 157 -7.86 -20.13 7.77
N GLU A 158 -6.80 -20.93 7.81
CA GLU A 158 -6.61 -21.97 8.83
C GLU A 158 -6.48 -21.38 10.24
N ASP A 159 -7.18 -21.95 11.22
CA ASP A 159 -7.31 -21.41 12.59
C ASP A 159 -6.01 -21.44 13.41
#